data_AF-A0A379WZU8-F1
#
_entry.id   AF-A0A379WZU8-F1
#
_cell.length_a   1.000
_cell.length_b   1.000
_cell.length_c   1.000
_cell.angle_alpha   90.00
_cell.angle_beta   90.00
_cell.angle_gamma   90.00
#
_symmetry.space_group_name_H-M   'P 1'
#
loop_
_entity.id
_entity.type
_entity.pdbx_description
1 polymer ?
#
loop_
_entity_poly.entity_id
_entity_poly.type
_entity_poly.pdbx_seq_one_letter_code
_entity_poly.pdbx_strand_id
1 'polypeptide(L)'
;MTYFKWLSVLLCFITSYHAYANDSAVGETNGSIEFLQQNEISMAKERLLIASDRINVDYVFINHSAQDITVPVAFPMPAISQRYMGDRTEGIANFKISVDGKPVKSESRWRVIHDLGGKDEEDITAKLLQTGWTIPQLRHVLNREGKASIEEGYKEGKQQLPSEWFDDAI
;
A
#
# COMPACT_ATOMS: atom_id res chain seq x y z
N MET A 1 -49.49 13.92 -14.60
CA MET A 1 -48.57 12.75 -14.60
C MET A 1 -47.31 12.95 -15.48
N THR A 2 -46.92 14.19 -15.82
CA THR A 2 -45.74 14.48 -16.65
C THR A 2 -44.48 14.80 -15.83
N TYR A 3 -44.61 15.32 -14.61
CA TYR A 3 -43.47 15.69 -13.74
C TYR A 3 -42.68 14.50 -13.17
N PHE A 4 -43.32 13.33 -13.02
CA PHE A 4 -42.67 12.12 -12.48
C PHE A 4 -41.60 11.55 -13.44
N LYS A 5 -41.77 11.72 -14.75
CA LYS A 5 -40.80 11.29 -15.76
C LYS A 5 -39.50 12.09 -15.73
N TRP A 6 -39.56 13.39 -15.43
CA TRP A 6 -38.37 14.24 -15.35
C TRP A 6 -37.58 14.03 -14.05
N LEU A 7 -38.26 13.64 -12.97
CA LEU A 7 -37.61 13.30 -11.70
C LEU A 7 -36.75 12.04 -11.81
N SER A 8 -37.19 11.02 -12.58
CA SER A 8 -36.38 9.83 -12.84
C SER A 8 -35.13 10.12 -13.69
N VAL A 9 -35.19 11.08 -14.64
CA VAL A 9 -34.02 11.48 -15.42
C VAL A 9 -33.02 12.25 -14.55
N LEU A 10 -33.49 13.13 -13.67
CA LEU A 10 -32.64 13.88 -12.74
C LEU A 10 -31.93 12.95 -11.74
N LEU A 11 -32.61 11.90 -11.27
CA LEU A 11 -32.05 10.96 -10.29
C LEU A 11 -30.93 10.08 -10.88
N CYS A 12 -30.99 9.73 -12.17
CA CYS A 12 -29.92 8.99 -12.86
C CYS A 12 -28.64 9.80 -13.08
N PHE A 13 -28.71 11.14 -13.08
CA PHE A 13 -27.52 11.99 -13.24
C PHE A 13 -26.73 12.18 -11.93
N ILE A 14 -27.34 11.92 -10.77
CA ILE A 14 -26.73 12.20 -9.45
C ILE A 14 -25.92 11.00 -8.93
N THR A 15 -26.07 9.81 -9.52
CA THR A 15 -25.39 8.58 -9.07
C THR A 15 -24.10 8.26 -9.80
N SER A 16 -23.51 9.21 -10.54
CA SER A 16 -22.15 9.06 -11.09
C SER A 16 -21.13 9.17 -9.96
N TYR A 17 -21.06 8.14 -9.12
CA TYR A 17 -19.97 7.94 -8.18
C TYR A 17 -18.66 8.01 -8.98
N HIS A 18 -17.82 8.99 -8.65
CA HIS A 18 -16.47 9.02 -9.16
C HIS A 18 -15.73 7.80 -8.61
N ALA A 19 -15.56 6.78 -9.45
CA ALA A 19 -14.59 5.74 -9.21
C ALA A 19 -13.22 6.38 -9.35
N TYR A 20 -12.51 6.54 -8.23
CA TYR A 20 -11.12 6.97 -8.27
C TYR A 20 -10.29 5.80 -8.82
N ALA A 21 -9.65 6.00 -9.97
CA ALA A 21 -8.67 5.05 -10.49
C ALA A 21 -7.44 5.04 -9.57
N ASN A 22 -6.85 3.88 -9.35
CA ASN A 22 -5.53 3.72 -8.73
C ASN A 22 -4.42 3.84 -9.80
N ASP A 23 -4.50 4.85 -10.66
CA ASP A 23 -3.60 5.09 -11.79
C ASP A 23 -2.33 5.89 -11.41
N SER A 24 -2.08 6.04 -10.11
CA SER A 24 -0.85 6.64 -9.59
C SER A 24 0.35 5.76 -9.89
N ALA A 25 1.42 6.38 -10.41
CA ALA A 25 2.73 5.77 -10.51
C ALA A 25 3.44 5.83 -9.15
N VAL A 26 4.62 5.21 -9.04
CA VAL A 26 5.37 5.19 -7.78
C VAL A 26 6.83 5.61 -7.95
N GLY A 27 7.26 6.66 -7.26
CA GLY A 27 8.64 7.15 -7.23
C GLY A 27 9.35 6.90 -5.90
N GLU A 28 10.59 7.37 -5.82
CA GLU A 28 11.39 7.39 -4.60
C GLU A 28 11.78 8.83 -4.25
N THR A 29 11.57 9.23 -2.99
CA THR A 29 12.06 10.49 -2.43
C THR A 29 12.69 10.22 -1.07
N ASN A 30 13.97 10.59 -0.89
CA ASN A 30 14.72 10.37 0.36
C ASN A 30 14.65 8.94 0.94
N GLY A 31 14.52 7.92 0.07
CA GLY A 31 14.39 6.51 0.48
C GLY A 31 12.97 6.07 0.90
N SER A 32 11.99 6.95 0.78
CA SER A 32 10.56 6.63 0.90
C SER A 32 9.92 6.45 -0.48
N ILE A 33 8.86 5.64 -0.52
CA ILE A 33 8.02 5.43 -1.68
C ILE A 33 6.99 6.57 -1.76
N GLU A 34 6.92 7.26 -2.90
CA GLU A 34 5.95 8.34 -3.15
C GLU A 34 5.05 7.98 -4.34
N PHE A 35 3.78 8.38 -4.30
CA PHE A 35 2.91 8.25 -5.46
C PHE A 35 3.13 9.42 -6.42
N LEU A 36 3.45 9.11 -7.67
CA LEU A 36 3.65 10.09 -8.73
C LEU A 36 2.41 10.17 -9.62
N GLN A 37 2.02 11.39 -9.98
CA GLN A 37 1.00 11.59 -11.00
C GLN A 37 1.62 11.40 -12.39
N GLN A 38 0.97 10.61 -13.25
CA GLN A 38 1.39 10.42 -14.64
C GLN A 38 0.26 10.83 -15.59
N ASN A 39 0.40 11.98 -16.24
CA ASN A 39 -0.68 12.56 -17.04
C ASN A 39 -0.83 11.90 -18.42
N GLU A 40 0.24 11.30 -18.93
CA GLU A 40 0.26 10.69 -20.27
C GLU A 40 -0.06 9.19 -20.24
N ILE A 41 -0.12 8.58 -19.05
CA ILE A 41 -0.50 7.17 -18.87
C ILE A 41 -1.81 7.11 -18.09
N SER A 42 -2.83 6.45 -18.65
CA SER A 42 -4.08 6.20 -17.93
C SER A 42 -4.29 4.72 -17.69
N MET A 43 -4.84 4.36 -16.52
CA MET A 43 -5.38 3.02 -16.31
C MET A 43 -6.77 2.91 -16.97
N ALA A 44 -6.86 2.14 -18.04
CA ALA A 44 -8.10 1.93 -18.78
C ALA A 44 -8.97 0.81 -18.19
N LYS A 45 -8.35 -0.16 -17.51
CA LYS A 45 -9.05 -1.30 -16.90
C LYS A 45 -8.30 -1.84 -15.70
N GLU A 46 -9.04 -2.19 -14.67
CA GLU A 46 -8.63 -3.06 -13.59
C GLU A 46 -9.61 -4.24 -13.49
N ARG A 47 -9.09 -5.44 -13.25
CA ARG A 47 -9.89 -6.62 -12.90
C ARG A 47 -9.23 -7.36 -11.74
N LEU A 48 -9.83 -7.25 -10.57
CA LEU A 48 -9.47 -8.00 -9.37
C LEU A 48 -10.37 -9.23 -9.21
N LEU A 49 -9.77 -10.41 -9.20
CA LEU A 49 -10.43 -11.68 -8.89
C LEU A 49 -9.83 -12.24 -7.60
N ILE A 50 -10.67 -12.42 -6.58
CA ILE A 50 -10.30 -13.05 -5.32
C ILE A 50 -11.00 -14.41 -5.25
N ALA A 51 -10.20 -15.47 -5.08
CA ALA A 51 -10.67 -16.82 -4.83
C ALA A 51 -9.95 -17.39 -3.60
N SER A 52 -10.47 -18.48 -3.04
CA SER A 52 -9.92 -19.09 -1.83
C SER A 52 -8.46 -19.55 -1.98
N ASP A 53 -8.01 -19.82 -3.21
CA ASP A 53 -6.67 -20.34 -3.49
C ASP A 53 -5.75 -19.35 -4.24
N ARG A 54 -6.28 -18.23 -4.73
CA ARG A 54 -5.51 -17.26 -5.54
C ARG A 54 -6.16 -15.88 -5.58
N ILE A 55 -5.30 -14.88 -5.78
CA ILE A 55 -5.70 -13.52 -6.14
C ILE A 55 -5.08 -13.23 -7.50
N ASN A 56 -5.89 -12.79 -8.47
CA ASN A 56 -5.44 -12.35 -9.77
C ASN A 56 -5.83 -10.89 -9.99
N VAL A 57 -4.90 -10.10 -10.51
CA VAL A 57 -5.15 -8.69 -10.85
C VAL A 57 -4.65 -8.43 -12.26
N ASP A 58 -5.54 -7.97 -13.13
CA ASP A 58 -5.19 -7.57 -14.49
C ASP A 58 -5.37 -6.06 -14.66
N TYR A 59 -4.34 -5.41 -15.17
CA TYR A 59 -4.36 -3.98 -15.50
C TYR A 59 -4.18 -3.77 -17.01
N VAL A 60 -4.86 -2.76 -17.55
CA VAL A 60 -4.58 -2.23 -18.89
C VAL A 60 -4.23 -0.76 -18.74
N PHE A 61 -3.00 -0.41 -19.09
CA PHE A 61 -2.54 0.97 -19.16
C PHE A 61 -2.48 1.42 -20.62
N ILE A 62 -2.80 2.70 -20.86
CA ILE A 62 -2.71 3.34 -22.19
C ILE A 62 -1.71 4.47 -22.09
N ASN A 63 -0.71 4.48 -22.98
CA ASN A 63 0.16 5.63 -23.23
C ASN A 63 -0.48 6.52 -24.30
N HIS A 64 -0.82 7.75 -23.92
CA HIS A 64 -1.44 8.74 -24.81
C HIS A 64 -0.41 9.59 -25.57
N SER A 65 0.86 9.52 -25.17
CA SER A 65 1.91 10.29 -25.81
C SER A 65 2.41 9.62 -27.11
N ALA A 66 3.08 10.41 -27.94
CA ALA A 66 3.73 9.92 -29.16
C ALA A 66 5.10 9.25 -28.91
N GLN A 67 5.53 9.14 -27.65
CA GLN A 67 6.86 8.66 -27.27
C GLN A 67 6.75 7.51 -26.28
N ASP A 68 7.77 6.66 -26.23
CA ASP A 68 7.83 5.62 -25.20
C ASP A 68 8.04 6.24 -23.82
N ILE A 69 7.22 5.84 -22.85
CA ILE A 69 7.32 6.27 -21.45
C ILE A 69 7.59 5.05 -20.58
N THR A 70 8.65 5.11 -19.78
CA THR A 70 8.90 4.12 -18.73
C THR A 70 8.33 4.63 -17.41
N VAL A 71 7.44 3.86 -16.79
CA VAL A 71 6.80 4.23 -15.53
C VAL A 71 6.96 3.11 -14.50
N PRO A 72 7.43 3.44 -13.29
CA PRO A 72 7.40 2.51 -12.17
C PRO A 72 5.96 2.28 -11.69
N VAL A 73 5.59 1.00 -11.55
CA VAL A 73 4.28 0.55 -11.05
C VAL A 73 4.51 -0.25 -9.78
N ALA A 74 3.70 0.01 -8.74
CA ALA A 74 3.73 -0.76 -7.52
C ALA A 74 2.35 -1.33 -7.19
N PHE A 75 2.34 -2.53 -6.63
CA PHE A 75 1.15 -3.12 -6.04
C PHE A 75 1.19 -2.88 -4.52
N PRO A 76 0.24 -2.14 -3.94
CA PRO A 76 0.25 -1.88 -2.50
C PRO A 76 -0.09 -3.16 -1.74
N MET A 77 0.72 -3.46 -0.73
CA MET A 77 0.44 -4.53 0.22
C MET A 77 -0.34 -3.99 1.42
N PRO A 78 -1.25 -4.77 2.03
CA PRO A 78 -1.88 -4.40 3.29
C PRO A 78 -0.84 -4.08 4.37
N ALA A 79 -1.13 -3.09 5.21
CA ALA A 79 -0.27 -2.75 6.33
C ALA A 79 -0.28 -3.86 7.39
N ILE A 80 0.89 -4.12 7.98
CA ILE A 80 1.05 -5.01 9.13
C ILE A 80 1.07 -4.15 10.38
N SER A 81 0.11 -4.33 11.28
CA SER A 81 0.11 -3.66 12.59
C SER A 81 -0.50 -4.57 13.67
N GLN A 82 -0.18 -4.29 14.93
CA GLN A 82 -0.74 -5.01 16.07
C GLN A 82 -2.24 -4.72 16.28
N ARG A 83 -2.71 -3.53 15.85
CA ARG A 83 -4.12 -3.11 15.94
C ARG A 83 -5.01 -3.87 14.95
N TYR A 84 -4.46 -4.28 13.81
CA TYR A 84 -5.19 -5.10 12.84
C TYR A 84 -5.18 -6.58 13.28
N MET A 85 -6.37 -7.10 13.56
CA MET A 85 -6.64 -8.54 13.78
C MET A 85 -6.74 -9.33 12.45
N GLY A 86 -6.20 -8.77 11.37
CA GLY A 86 -6.24 -9.34 10.03
C GLY A 86 -5.12 -10.35 9.80
N ASP A 87 -5.01 -10.80 8.54
CA ASP A 87 -3.90 -11.65 8.12
C ASP A 87 -2.56 -10.93 8.32
N ARG A 88 -1.71 -11.50 9.18
CA ARG A 88 -0.34 -11.01 9.46
C ARG A 88 0.71 -11.70 8.58
N THR A 89 0.28 -12.45 7.57
CA THR A 89 1.19 -13.14 6.65
C THR A 89 2.08 -12.12 5.94
N GLU A 90 3.38 -12.42 5.90
CA GLU A 90 4.37 -11.54 5.31
C GLU A 90 4.25 -11.54 3.77
N GLY A 91 3.70 -10.47 3.21
CA GLY A 91 3.64 -10.31 1.77
C GLY A 91 2.77 -11.37 1.06
N ILE A 92 2.95 -11.51 -0.26
CA ILE A 92 2.35 -12.58 -1.05
C ILE A 92 3.45 -13.60 -1.36
N ALA A 93 3.39 -14.77 -0.73
CA ALA A 93 4.43 -15.80 -0.81
C ALA A 93 4.80 -16.24 -2.24
N ASN A 94 3.89 -16.08 -3.20
CA ASN A 94 4.05 -16.49 -4.60
C ASN A 94 3.65 -15.38 -5.59
N PHE A 95 4.07 -14.13 -5.33
CA PHE A 95 3.78 -13.03 -6.24
C PHE A 95 4.46 -13.24 -7.60
N LYS A 96 3.68 -13.15 -8.68
CA LYS A 96 4.16 -13.27 -10.05
C LYS A 96 3.56 -12.12 -10.86
N ILE A 97 4.40 -11.50 -11.65
CA ILE A 97 4.01 -10.37 -12.50
C ILE A 97 4.47 -10.63 -13.93
N SER A 98 3.61 -10.25 -14.88
CA SER A 98 3.92 -10.26 -16.30
C SER A 98 3.43 -8.99 -16.96
N VAL A 99 4.21 -8.45 -17.88
CA VAL A 99 3.84 -7.31 -18.73
C VAL A 99 3.75 -7.84 -20.16
N ASP A 100 2.60 -7.65 -20.81
CA ASP A 100 2.32 -8.17 -22.16
C ASP A 100 2.67 -9.67 -22.32
N GLY A 101 2.31 -10.46 -21.30
CA GLY A 101 2.56 -11.90 -21.25
C GLY A 101 4.00 -12.32 -20.95
N LYS A 102 4.93 -11.36 -20.77
CA LYS A 102 6.33 -11.64 -20.44
C LYS A 102 6.55 -11.51 -18.93
N PRO A 103 7.08 -12.54 -18.25
CA PRO A 103 7.41 -12.45 -16.84
C PRO A 103 8.43 -11.33 -16.57
N VAL A 104 8.22 -10.55 -15.53
CA VAL A 104 9.17 -9.53 -15.07
C VAL A 104 9.53 -9.77 -13.61
N LYS A 105 10.70 -9.28 -13.18
CA LYS A 105 11.10 -9.32 -11.77
C LYS A 105 10.44 -8.15 -11.05
N SER A 106 9.93 -8.40 -9.85
CA SER A 106 9.47 -7.39 -8.92
C SER A 106 10.42 -7.28 -7.74
N GLU A 107 10.47 -6.11 -7.13
CA GLU A 107 11.16 -5.87 -5.87
C GLU A 107 10.14 -5.52 -4.78
N SER A 108 10.29 -6.12 -3.60
CA SER A 108 9.51 -5.70 -2.44
C SER A 108 10.18 -4.51 -1.75
N ARG A 109 9.35 -3.55 -1.36
CA ARG A 109 9.76 -2.36 -0.62
C ARG A 109 8.81 -2.17 0.55
N TRP A 110 9.36 -1.70 1.67
CA TRP A 110 8.64 -1.56 2.92
C TRP A 110 8.79 -0.12 3.43
N ARG A 111 7.71 0.42 3.98
CA ARG A 111 7.70 1.66 4.75
C ARG A 111 7.26 1.36 6.18
N VAL A 112 7.74 2.17 7.10
CA VAL A 112 7.33 2.14 8.50
C VAL A 112 6.56 3.41 8.78
N ILE A 113 5.26 3.24 8.98
CA ILE A 113 4.34 4.34 9.21
C ILE A 113 4.04 4.40 10.71
N HIS A 114 4.26 5.58 11.30
CA HIS A 114 3.77 5.93 12.61
C HIS A 114 2.38 6.55 12.45
N ASP A 115 1.36 5.86 12.96
CA ASP A 115 -0.02 6.35 13.02
C ASP A 115 -0.10 7.39 14.14
N LEU A 116 -0.29 8.67 13.79
CA LEU A 116 -0.43 9.77 14.74
C LEU A 116 -1.88 9.98 15.18
N GLY A 117 -2.80 9.11 14.72
CA GLY A 117 -4.23 9.19 14.96
C GLY A 117 -4.96 10.02 13.90
N GLY A 118 -6.25 9.70 13.70
CA GLY A 118 -7.09 10.40 12.74
C GLY A 118 -6.72 10.06 11.29
N LYS A 119 -6.27 11.04 10.52
CA LYS A 119 -5.76 10.88 9.14
C LYS A 119 -4.26 11.19 9.03
N ASP A 120 -3.61 11.47 10.15
CA ASP A 120 -2.23 11.91 10.17
C ASP A 120 -1.31 10.70 10.35
N GLU A 121 -0.36 10.57 9.43
CA GLU A 121 0.62 9.49 9.39
C GLU A 121 2.00 10.09 9.11
N GLU A 122 3.04 9.55 9.75
CA GLU A 122 4.42 9.92 9.47
C GLU A 122 5.21 8.70 8.99
N ASP A 123 5.90 8.81 7.84
CA ASP A 123 6.90 7.82 7.44
C ASP A 123 8.18 7.99 8.27
N ILE A 124 8.40 7.06 9.19
CA ILE A 124 9.55 7.04 10.10
C ILE A 124 10.63 6.05 9.65
N THR A 125 10.59 5.54 8.42
CA THR A 125 11.53 4.51 7.92
C THR A 125 13.00 4.91 8.13
N ALA A 126 13.36 6.14 7.74
CA ALA A 126 14.73 6.62 7.92
C ALA A 126 15.11 6.79 9.40
N LYS A 127 14.18 7.28 10.24
CA LYS A 127 14.39 7.44 11.69
C LYS A 127 14.63 6.08 12.34
N LEU A 128 13.83 5.07 11.97
CA LEU A 128 14.00 3.69 12.45
C LEU A 128 15.38 3.16 12.07
N LEU A 129 15.79 3.25 10.80
CA LEU A 129 17.07 2.70 10.35
C LEU A 129 18.26 3.35 11.08
N GLN A 130 18.17 4.64 11.44
CA GLN A 130 19.21 5.33 12.22
C GLN A 130 19.37 4.80 13.66
N THR A 131 18.33 4.17 14.24
CA THR A 131 18.43 3.51 15.55
C THR A 131 19.21 2.18 15.51
N GLY A 132 19.59 1.72 14.30
CA GLY A 132 20.26 0.45 14.07
C GLY A 132 19.32 -0.75 13.97
N TRP A 133 18.01 -0.52 14.00
CA TRP A 133 16.97 -1.51 13.71
C TRP A 133 16.85 -1.77 12.21
N THR A 134 16.43 -2.99 11.87
CA THR A 134 16.07 -3.37 10.50
C THR A 134 14.57 -3.62 10.37
N ILE A 135 14.03 -3.43 9.17
CA ILE A 135 12.61 -3.70 8.88
C ILE A 135 12.21 -5.16 9.20
N PRO A 136 12.99 -6.20 8.84
CA PRO A 136 12.66 -7.58 9.21
C PRO A 136 12.55 -7.80 10.72
N GLN A 137 13.42 -7.16 11.52
CA GLN A 137 13.34 -7.23 12.98
C GLN A 137 12.06 -6.57 13.50
N LEU A 138 11.73 -5.37 13.02
CA LEU A 138 10.49 -4.70 13.41
C LEU A 138 9.26 -5.56 13.07
N ARG A 139 9.24 -6.16 11.88
CA ARG A 139 8.14 -7.05 11.45
C ARG A 139 7.97 -8.26 12.36
N HIS A 140 9.09 -8.87 12.78
CA HIS A 140 9.08 -9.99 13.72
C HIS A 140 8.43 -9.60 15.05
N VAL A 141 8.70 -8.38 15.53
CA VAL A 141 8.11 -7.82 16.76
C VAL A 141 6.61 -7.55 16.56
N LEU A 142 6.21 -6.90 15.47
CA LEU A 142 4.81 -6.57 15.18
C LEU A 142 3.93 -7.81 14.96
N ASN A 143 4.51 -8.91 14.47
CA ASN A 143 3.80 -10.16 14.23
C ASN A 143 3.53 -10.99 15.49
N ARG A 144 4.22 -10.72 16.61
CA ARG A 144 4.01 -11.42 17.89
C ARG A 144 3.06 -10.64 18.79
N GLU A 145 2.11 -11.33 19.40
CA GLU A 145 1.25 -10.74 20.42
C GLU A 145 2.01 -10.55 21.74
N GLY A 146 1.85 -9.39 22.36
CA GLY A 146 2.30 -9.11 23.72
C GLY A 146 3.63 -8.36 23.85
N LYS A 147 3.73 -7.57 24.94
CA LYS A 147 4.87 -6.68 25.27
C LYS A 147 6.24 -7.38 25.31
N ALA A 148 6.27 -8.68 25.60
CA ALA A 148 7.50 -9.47 25.70
C ALA A 148 8.29 -9.56 24.37
N SER A 149 7.64 -9.35 23.23
CA SER A 149 8.26 -9.38 21.89
C SER A 149 9.21 -8.21 21.63
N ILE A 150 8.94 -7.04 22.21
CA ILE A 150 9.79 -5.86 22.07
C ILE A 150 11.05 -6.02 22.94
N GLU A 151 10.90 -6.54 24.16
CA GLU A 151 12.00 -6.80 25.09
C GLU A 151 13.01 -7.85 24.59
N GLU A 152 12.56 -8.88 23.89
CA GLU A 152 13.45 -9.83 23.22
C GLU A 152 14.10 -9.25 21.96
N GLY A 153 13.40 -8.37 21.23
CA GLY A 153 13.97 -7.61 20.10
C GLY A 153 15.10 -6.66 20.51
N TYR A 154 15.11 -6.20 21.77
CA TYR A 154 16.18 -5.37 22.33
C TYR A 154 17.49 -6.13 22.66
N LYS A 155 17.55 -7.47 22.50
CA LYS A 155 18.71 -8.28 22.93
C LYS A 155 19.97 -8.21 22.04
N GLU A 156 20.13 -7.19 21.21
CA GLU A 156 21.35 -6.98 20.38
C GLU A 156 22.04 -5.63 20.60
N GLY A 157 21.93 -5.02 21.80
CA GLY A 157 22.64 -3.77 22.12
C GLY A 157 22.20 -2.56 21.26
N LYS A 158 21.00 -2.62 20.69
CA LYS A 158 20.39 -1.56 19.87
C LYS A 158 19.71 -0.51 20.73
N GLN A 159 19.53 0.69 20.18
CA GLN A 159 18.76 1.73 20.86
C GLN A 159 17.29 1.28 21.00
N GLN A 160 16.69 1.54 22.15
CA GLN A 160 15.27 1.31 22.34
C GLN A 160 14.47 2.21 21.40
N LEU A 161 13.45 1.64 20.76
CA LEU A 161 12.51 2.42 19.96
C LEU A 161 11.78 3.41 20.88
N PRO A 162 11.59 4.68 20.47
CA PRO A 162 10.93 5.68 21.29
C PRO A 162 9.54 5.21 21.70
N SER A 163 9.18 5.38 22.98
CA SER A 163 7.91 4.93 23.53
C SER A 163 6.72 5.62 22.86
N GLU A 164 6.92 6.86 22.40
CA GLU A 164 5.93 7.64 21.67
C GLU A 164 5.59 7.10 20.27
N TRP A 165 6.33 6.11 19.75
CA TRP A 165 5.99 5.42 18.50
C TRP A 165 5.02 4.25 18.71
N PHE A 166 4.66 3.99 19.96
CA PHE A 166 3.69 2.99 20.34
C PHE A 166 2.50 3.67 21.01
N ASP A 167 1.29 3.17 20.76
CA ASP A 167 0.13 3.61 21.52
C ASP A 167 0.37 3.36 23.03
N ASP A 168 -0.11 4.27 23.89
CA ASP A 168 -0.04 4.20 25.37
C ASP A 168 -0.64 2.92 25.99
N ALA A 169 -1.17 2.01 25.17
CA ALA A 169 -1.65 0.69 25.54
C ALA A 169 -0.55 -0.40 25.59
N ILE A 170 0.73 0.00 25.67
CA ILE A 170 1.76 -0.84 26.29
C ILE A 170 1.67 -0.63 27.79
#